data_AF-A0A099JW72-F1
#
_entry.id   AF-A0A099JW72-F1
#
_cell.length_a   1.000
_cell.length_b   1.000
_cell.length_c   1.000
_cell.angle_alpha   90.00
_cell.angle_beta   90.00
_cell.angle_gamma   90.00
#
_symmetry.space_group_name_H-M   'P 1'
#
loop_
_entity.id
_entity.type
_entity.pdbx_description
1 polymer ?
#
loop_
_entity_poly.entity_id
_entity_poly.type
_entity_poly.pdbx_seq_one_letter_code
_entity_poly.pdbx_strand_id
1 'polypeptide(L)'
;MLARSIAALRSRPDRGAALASVLGLMVLGLIFASLITASVVGAYGVTSATRSGVQSGAAADAGIAAVRASLYQIEGCKSPEDTGAYSAAGSQTSPKYDAQVWFTLGELSAVGNEWFEGCPLALATYVKIVSTGYAQQTGVNGAAVGDQTTIEAVLKYGNDAAGVALYLYKGGTVEANSEFIMTGSPGAGIMVKDGDFTCAKNNSEIIGNVVVTGNLTLASTGQACSIKGDVWVSQLATLGQGKVEGNLSSGAVSPTLTSGMVGPNPPGTTVGGTYTQPAVMPAVPPWTEIGPLFTRWKNKNGTPYEVKTQCNLTDRTPGGSTSLGGTAVGMPVIINALGCVSGPTVSSNTTVRLTSDVVIYANTFDFSAVNQLNFSSSSTASHRIWFITPDLNPSDLRPSCNRALQGDFAVKVGFTIADRIEALLYTPCAFISTNNFSWRGQIIAGEPSAVKNNPVFAFAPVGIPGVNLTTGSATSVLPIPQPGSVVSNREVSY
;
A
#
# COMPACT_ATOMS: atom_id res chain seq x y z
N MET A 1 95.34 43.95 58.78
CA MET A 1 94.77 43.22 57.62
C MET A 1 93.61 42.37 58.12
N LEU A 2 92.58 42.13 57.31
CA LEU A 2 91.38 41.30 57.56
C LEU A 2 90.12 42.02 58.09
N ALA A 3 89.53 42.84 57.24
CA ALA A 3 88.10 43.14 57.25
C ALA A 3 87.64 43.46 55.82
N ARG A 4 87.43 42.43 55.00
CA ARG A 4 86.73 42.56 53.72
C ARG A 4 86.14 41.21 53.35
N SER A 5 84.93 41.25 52.80
CA SER A 5 84.16 40.16 52.16
C SER A 5 83.17 39.36 53.02
N ILE A 6 82.24 40.06 53.68
CA ILE A 6 80.87 39.57 53.93
C ILE A 6 79.94 40.34 52.98
N ALA A 7 79.87 39.96 51.69
CA ALA A 7 78.94 40.61 50.74
C ALA A 7 78.61 39.82 49.46
N ALA A 8 78.87 38.50 49.36
CA ALA A 8 78.72 37.80 48.08
C ALA A 8 78.11 36.39 48.14
N LEU A 9 77.14 36.15 49.03
CA LEU A 9 76.36 34.90 49.04
C LEU A 9 74.84 35.13 49.01
N ARG A 10 74.40 36.14 48.25
CA ARG A 10 72.98 36.39 47.96
C ARG A 10 72.72 36.38 46.45
N SER A 11 72.71 35.18 45.87
CA SER A 11 71.91 34.78 44.69
C SER A 11 72.22 33.30 44.45
N ARG A 12 71.29 32.36 44.59
CA ARG A 12 70.19 32.07 43.66
C ARG A 12 69.13 31.19 44.36
N PRO A 13 67.90 31.66 44.62
CA PRO A 13 66.85 30.85 45.22
C PRO A 13 65.90 30.14 44.21
N ASP A 14 66.21 30.08 42.91
CA ASP A 14 65.21 29.65 41.91
C ASP A 14 65.26 28.17 41.47
N ARG A 15 66.19 27.35 41.98
CA ARG A 15 66.35 25.96 41.51
C ARG A 15 65.30 24.98 42.06
N GLY A 16 64.67 25.27 43.20
CA GLY A 16 63.61 24.43 43.77
C GLY A 16 62.23 24.72 43.21
N ALA A 17 61.93 26.00 42.95
CA ALA A 17 60.65 26.44 42.39
C ALA A 17 60.42 25.93 40.96
N ALA A 18 61.48 25.86 40.14
CA ALA A 18 61.41 25.34 38.78
C ALA A 18 61.05 23.85 38.70
N LEU A 19 61.53 23.03 39.66
CA LEU A 19 61.23 21.59 39.68
C LEU A 19 59.81 21.33 40.19
N ALA A 20 59.36 22.09 41.19
CA ALA A 20 57.98 22.03 41.68
C ALA A 20 56.96 22.49 40.60
N SER A 21 57.27 23.51 39.80
CA SER A 21 56.42 23.95 38.70
C SER A 21 56.31 22.91 37.58
N VAL A 22 57.41 22.21 37.26
CA VAL A 22 57.40 21.15 36.24
C VAL A 22 56.60 19.93 36.69
N LEU A 23 56.74 19.51 37.95
CA LEU A 23 55.93 18.42 38.51
C LEU A 23 54.44 18.80 38.56
N GLY A 24 54.11 20.03 38.96
CA GLY A 24 52.74 20.54 38.95
C GLY A 24 52.12 20.51 37.54
N LEU A 25 52.87 20.93 36.51
CA LEU A 25 52.42 20.88 35.12
C LEU A 25 52.29 19.44 34.59
N MET A 26 53.18 18.52 34.98
CA MET A 26 53.05 17.11 34.61
C MET A 26 51.81 16.46 35.23
N VAL A 27 51.53 16.72 36.51
CA VAL A 27 50.34 16.20 37.19
C VAL A 27 49.06 16.75 36.56
N LEU A 28 49.01 18.05 36.28
CA LEU A 28 47.88 18.65 35.55
C LEU A 28 47.74 18.05 34.15
N GLY A 29 48.85 17.87 33.43
CA GLY A 29 48.87 17.22 32.12
C GLY A 29 48.29 15.80 32.15
N LEU A 30 48.64 15.00 33.17
CA LEU A 30 48.10 13.65 33.36
C LEU A 30 46.61 13.66 33.68
N ILE A 31 46.15 14.59 34.52
CA ILE A 31 44.71 14.74 34.83
C ILE A 31 43.94 15.11 33.57
N PHE A 32 44.40 16.10 32.80
CA PHE A 32 43.75 16.47 31.54
C PHE A 32 43.76 15.33 30.51
N ALA A 33 44.89 14.64 30.36
CA ALA A 33 44.97 13.48 29.46
C ALA A 33 43.97 12.37 29.87
N SER A 34 43.82 12.11 31.17
CA SER A 34 42.86 11.12 31.67
C SER A 34 41.41 11.52 31.39
N LEU A 35 41.04 12.79 31.59
CA LEU A 35 39.70 13.31 31.32
C LEU A 35 39.37 13.30 29.82
N ILE A 36 40.32 13.69 28.98
CA ILE A 36 40.16 13.64 27.52
C ILE A 36 39.97 12.19 27.08
N THR A 37 40.79 11.27 27.58
CA THR A 37 40.68 9.84 27.24
C THR A 37 39.32 9.28 27.67
N ALA A 38 38.85 9.58 28.89
CA ALA A 38 37.54 9.17 29.36
C ALA A 38 36.39 9.74 28.50
N SER A 39 36.48 11.00 28.09
CA SER A 39 35.48 11.64 27.22
C SER A 39 35.43 11.01 25.83
N VAL A 40 36.59 10.69 25.26
CA VAL A 40 36.73 10.04 23.96
C VAL A 40 36.18 8.62 24.01
N VAL A 41 36.53 7.86 25.06
CA VAL A 41 36.03 6.49 25.28
C VAL A 41 34.51 6.48 25.47
N GLY A 42 33.95 7.44 26.21
CA GLY A 42 32.50 7.60 26.34
C GLY A 42 31.82 7.95 25.02
N ALA A 43 32.39 8.88 24.24
CA ALA A 43 31.87 9.26 22.93
C ALA A 43 31.91 8.10 21.92
N TYR A 44 32.97 7.28 21.94
CA TYR A 44 33.04 6.05 21.15
C TYR A 44 31.98 5.04 21.57
N GLY A 45 31.71 4.89 22.87
CA GLY A 45 30.64 4.05 23.39
C GLY A 45 29.26 4.44 22.82
N VAL A 46 28.87 5.71 22.99
CA VAL A 46 27.57 6.23 22.49
C VAL A 46 27.44 6.13 20.97
N THR A 47 28.50 6.47 20.24
CA THR A 47 28.50 6.40 18.77
C THR A 47 28.38 4.95 18.30
N SER A 48 29.08 4.02 18.96
CA SER A 48 29.01 2.59 18.63
C SER A 48 27.64 1.99 18.93
N ALA A 49 27.02 2.38 20.04
CA ALA A 49 25.68 1.97 20.44
C ALA A 49 24.61 2.52 19.49
N THR A 50 24.74 3.77 19.04
CA THR A 50 23.82 4.36 18.05
C THR A 50 23.92 3.63 16.71
N ARG A 51 25.15 3.35 16.26
CA ARG A 51 25.38 2.56 15.04
C ARG A 51 24.80 1.15 15.18
N SER A 52 25.03 0.47 16.31
CA SER A 52 24.50 -0.87 16.53
C SER A 52 22.97 -0.86 16.55
N GLY A 53 22.34 0.15 17.17
CA GLY A 53 20.89 0.34 17.16
C GLY A 53 20.28 0.48 15.76
N VAL A 54 20.88 1.30 14.88
CA VAL A 54 20.40 1.41 13.49
C VAL A 54 20.56 0.09 12.73
N GLN A 55 21.66 -0.63 12.95
CA GLN A 55 21.90 -1.92 12.31
C GLN A 55 20.92 -3.00 12.79
N SER A 56 20.70 -3.09 14.10
CA SER A 56 19.78 -4.08 14.68
C SER A 56 18.33 -3.78 14.31
N GLY A 57 17.91 -2.51 14.30
CA GLY A 57 16.59 -2.09 13.81
C GLY A 57 16.36 -2.45 12.33
N ALA A 58 17.31 -2.09 11.46
CA ALA A 58 17.22 -2.45 10.04
C ALA A 58 17.23 -3.97 9.80
N ALA A 59 17.96 -4.74 10.62
CA ALA A 59 17.95 -6.19 10.54
C ALA A 59 16.63 -6.80 11.02
N ALA A 60 15.99 -6.21 12.04
CA ALA A 60 14.67 -6.63 12.51
C ALA A 60 13.60 -6.42 11.42
N ASP A 61 13.61 -5.27 10.76
CA ASP A 61 12.73 -4.97 9.61
C ASP A 61 12.97 -5.93 8.44
N ALA A 62 14.24 -6.28 8.17
CA ALA A 62 14.58 -7.27 7.15
C ALA A 62 14.03 -8.67 7.50
N GLY A 63 14.03 -9.05 8.78
CA GLY A 63 13.38 -10.29 9.24
C GLY A 63 11.88 -10.27 8.99
N ILE A 64 11.18 -9.17 9.29
CA ILE A 64 9.75 -9.03 8.98
C ILE A 64 9.49 -9.16 7.48
N ALA A 65 10.33 -8.52 6.65
CA ALA A 65 10.21 -8.61 5.20
C ALA A 65 10.44 -10.03 4.66
N ALA A 66 11.44 -10.74 5.20
CA ALA A 66 11.75 -12.12 4.82
C ALA A 66 10.62 -13.09 5.19
N VAL A 67 10.10 -13.00 6.42
CA VAL A 67 8.95 -13.78 6.87
C VAL A 67 7.73 -13.48 6.00
N ARG A 68 7.41 -12.20 5.77
CA ARG A 68 6.28 -11.81 4.93
C ARG A 68 6.42 -12.36 3.51
N ALA A 69 7.62 -12.31 2.92
CA ALA A 69 7.91 -12.88 1.61
C ALA A 69 7.68 -14.40 1.58
N SER A 70 8.11 -15.11 2.63
CA SER A 70 7.91 -16.56 2.73
C SER A 70 6.44 -16.94 2.87
N LEU A 71 5.63 -16.16 3.60
CA LEU A 71 4.19 -16.37 3.73
C LEU A 71 3.43 -16.13 2.41
N TYR A 72 4.04 -15.49 1.41
CA TYR A 72 3.49 -15.44 0.05
C TYR A 72 3.80 -16.69 -0.79
N GLN A 73 4.76 -17.53 -0.37
CA GLN A 73 5.13 -18.75 -1.07
C GLN A 73 4.38 -19.97 -0.52
N ILE A 74 3.90 -20.82 -1.43
CA ILE A 74 3.18 -22.07 -1.10
C ILE A 74 4.03 -23.00 -0.20
N GLU A 75 5.35 -22.90 -0.29
CA GLU A 75 6.32 -23.70 0.46
C GLU A 75 6.98 -22.99 1.65
N GLY A 76 6.69 -21.70 1.88
CA GLY A 76 7.41 -20.91 2.89
C GLY A 76 6.95 -21.15 4.33
N CYS A 77 5.74 -21.72 4.50
CA CYS A 77 5.14 -22.13 5.77
C CYS A 77 4.38 -23.44 5.51
N LYS A 78 5.09 -24.59 5.51
CA LYS A 78 4.61 -25.82 4.85
C LYS A 78 3.45 -26.52 5.54
N SER A 79 3.23 -26.26 6.83
CA SER A 79 2.08 -26.80 7.58
C SER A 79 1.88 -26.07 8.91
N PRO A 80 0.70 -26.21 9.56
CA PRO A 80 0.46 -25.70 10.92
C PRO A 80 1.40 -26.28 11.99
N GLU A 81 2.10 -27.37 11.68
CA GLU A 81 3.08 -28.03 12.57
C GLU A 81 4.49 -27.44 12.42
N ASP A 82 4.70 -26.56 11.44
CA ASP A 82 5.95 -25.84 11.27
C ASP A 82 6.02 -24.71 12.31
N THR A 83 7.18 -24.59 12.96
CA THR A 83 7.36 -23.71 14.12
C THR A 83 7.15 -22.22 13.81
N GLY A 84 7.10 -21.83 12.53
CA GLY A 84 6.96 -20.43 12.12
C GLY A 84 8.21 -19.58 12.43
N ALA A 85 9.34 -20.23 12.68
CA ALA A 85 10.61 -19.60 13.02
C ALA A 85 11.47 -19.38 11.76
N TYR A 86 12.00 -18.16 11.61
CA TYR A 86 12.88 -17.76 10.53
C TYR A 86 14.12 -17.13 11.14
N SER A 87 15.28 -17.77 10.95
CA SER A 87 16.54 -17.27 11.50
C SER A 87 17.56 -17.04 10.41
N ALA A 88 18.16 -15.86 10.45
CA ALA A 88 19.44 -15.55 9.85
C ALA A 88 20.48 -15.14 10.91
N ALA A 89 20.20 -15.37 12.21
CA ALA A 89 21.08 -14.97 13.31
C ALA A 89 22.45 -15.67 13.26
N GLY A 90 22.50 -16.91 12.77
CA GLY A 90 23.73 -17.66 12.50
C GLY A 90 24.47 -17.26 11.22
N SER A 91 23.91 -16.37 10.39
CA SER A 91 24.55 -15.92 9.16
C SER A 91 25.77 -15.05 9.45
N GLN A 92 26.85 -15.24 8.69
CA GLN A 92 28.01 -14.33 8.72
C GLN A 92 27.78 -13.05 7.90
N THR A 93 26.71 -12.99 7.11
CA THR A 93 26.35 -11.85 6.27
C THR A 93 25.13 -11.11 6.84
N SER A 94 25.15 -9.78 6.72
CA SER A 94 24.00 -8.93 7.06
C SER A 94 22.85 -9.14 6.07
N PRO A 95 21.58 -9.15 6.50
CA PRO A 95 21.08 -8.86 7.86
C PRO A 95 21.00 -10.11 8.79
N LYS A 96 21.22 -9.91 10.10
CA LYS A 96 21.10 -10.95 11.14
C LYS A 96 19.81 -10.76 11.92
N TYR A 97 18.90 -11.74 11.90
CA TYR A 97 17.64 -11.66 12.62
C TYR A 97 17.16 -13.04 13.09
N ASP A 98 16.32 -13.05 14.13
CA ASP A 98 15.45 -14.16 14.50
C ASP A 98 14.01 -13.65 14.46
N ALA A 99 13.15 -14.29 13.67
CA ALA A 99 11.77 -13.89 13.52
C ALA A 99 10.82 -15.06 13.78
N GLN A 100 9.71 -14.76 14.46
CA GLN A 100 8.71 -15.73 14.89
C GLN A 100 7.33 -15.29 14.40
N VAL A 101 6.60 -16.23 13.79
CA VAL A 101 5.22 -16.03 13.33
C VAL A 101 4.24 -16.45 14.41
N TRP A 102 3.20 -15.63 14.55
CA TRP A 102 2.02 -15.86 15.36
C TRP A 102 0.77 -15.57 14.55
N PHE A 103 -0.36 -16.21 14.85
CA PHE A 103 -1.63 -15.95 14.19
C PHE A 103 -2.79 -15.89 15.19
N THR A 104 -3.91 -15.34 14.76
CA THR A 104 -5.18 -15.39 15.50
C THR A 104 -6.34 -15.68 14.58
N LEU A 105 -7.42 -16.25 15.12
CA LEU A 105 -8.66 -16.58 14.42
C LEU A 105 -9.78 -15.54 14.66
N GLY A 106 -9.57 -14.60 15.59
CA GLY A 106 -10.57 -13.59 15.98
C GLY A 106 -10.41 -12.24 15.26
N GLU A 107 -11.34 -11.32 15.47
CA GLU A 107 -11.17 -9.93 15.04
C GLU A 107 -10.18 -9.21 15.97
N LEU A 108 -9.40 -8.26 15.45
CA LEU A 108 -8.44 -7.52 16.26
C LEU A 108 -9.16 -6.60 17.26
N SER A 109 -9.42 -7.11 18.46
CA SER A 109 -9.98 -6.38 19.60
C SER A 109 -8.88 -5.69 20.42
N ALA A 110 -9.19 -4.55 21.05
CA ALA A 110 -8.30 -3.83 21.97
C ALA A 110 -8.01 -4.61 23.27
N VAL A 111 -8.72 -5.72 23.54
CA VAL A 111 -8.51 -6.58 24.71
C VAL A 111 -8.69 -8.05 24.31
N GLY A 112 -7.69 -8.89 24.58
CA GLY A 112 -7.89 -10.35 24.71
C GLY A 112 -7.78 -11.22 23.45
N ASN A 113 -7.01 -10.84 22.42
CA ASN A 113 -6.77 -11.78 21.31
C ASN A 113 -5.81 -12.89 21.73
N GLU A 114 -6.26 -14.14 21.61
CA GLU A 114 -5.39 -15.31 21.74
C GLU A 114 -4.52 -15.40 20.48
N TRP A 115 -3.20 -15.40 20.69
CA TRP A 115 -2.20 -15.55 19.65
C TRP A 115 -1.60 -16.95 19.74
N PHE A 116 -1.71 -17.68 18.64
CA PHE A 116 -1.12 -19.00 18.50
C PHE A 116 0.22 -18.87 17.79
N GLU A 117 1.24 -19.53 18.33
CA GLU A 117 2.57 -19.60 17.71
C GLU A 117 2.54 -20.55 16.51
N GLY A 118 3.27 -20.20 15.45
CA GLY A 118 3.47 -21.06 14.29
C GLY A 118 2.82 -20.56 13.01
N CYS A 119 2.82 -21.41 11.98
CA CYS A 119 2.26 -21.06 10.69
C CYS A 119 0.76 -20.81 10.75
N PRO A 120 0.23 -19.78 10.07
CA PRO A 120 -1.18 -19.43 10.19
C PRO A 120 -2.10 -20.48 9.57
N LEU A 121 -3.23 -20.74 10.22
CA LEU A 121 -4.27 -21.62 9.69
C LEU A 121 -5.04 -20.96 8.53
N ALA A 122 -5.72 -21.77 7.71
CA ALA A 122 -6.58 -21.27 6.63
C ALA A 122 -7.70 -20.31 7.11
N LEU A 123 -8.07 -20.40 8.40
CA LEU A 123 -9.08 -19.57 9.04
C LEU A 123 -8.49 -18.38 9.81
N ALA A 124 -7.16 -18.20 9.83
CA ALA A 124 -6.54 -17.07 10.48
C ALA A 124 -6.94 -15.77 9.79
N THR A 125 -7.18 -14.75 10.61
CA THR A 125 -7.66 -13.42 10.22
C THR A 125 -6.56 -12.37 10.30
N TYR A 126 -5.58 -12.58 11.18
CA TYR A 126 -4.39 -11.75 11.34
C TYR A 126 -3.17 -12.61 11.64
N VAL A 127 -2.01 -12.08 11.24
CA VAL A 127 -0.69 -12.61 11.54
C VAL A 127 0.13 -11.55 12.24
N LYS A 128 0.88 -11.95 13.25
CA LYS A 128 1.84 -11.13 13.96
C LYS A 128 3.22 -11.72 13.75
N ILE A 129 4.14 -10.91 13.27
CA ILE A 129 5.54 -11.26 13.08
C ILE A 129 6.32 -10.50 14.14
N VAL A 130 7.03 -11.22 15.01
CA VAL A 130 7.97 -10.63 15.97
C VAL A 130 9.37 -10.94 15.48
N SER A 131 10.17 -9.91 15.20
CA SER A 131 11.52 -10.05 14.65
C SER A 131 12.52 -9.32 15.52
N THR A 132 13.52 -10.05 16.02
CA THR A 132 14.67 -9.51 16.73
C THR A 132 15.86 -9.43 15.78
N GLY A 133 16.31 -8.21 15.48
CA GLY A 133 17.50 -7.96 14.67
C GLY A 133 18.73 -7.80 15.53
N TYR A 134 19.88 -8.23 15.01
CA TYR A 134 21.18 -8.16 15.68
C TYR A 134 22.14 -7.26 14.90
N ALA A 135 22.83 -6.37 15.60
CA ALA A 135 23.85 -5.53 14.99
C ALA A 135 25.00 -6.37 14.44
N GLN A 136 25.48 -6.07 13.23
CA GLN A 136 26.67 -6.72 12.69
C GLN A 136 27.92 -6.32 13.48
N GLN A 137 27.96 -5.06 13.92
CA GLN A 137 29.00 -4.52 14.79
C GLN A 137 28.38 -4.08 16.10
N THR A 138 28.57 -4.88 17.15
CA THR A 138 28.12 -4.57 18.50
C THR A 138 28.77 -3.30 19.02
N GLY A 139 28.13 -2.68 20.00
CA GLY A 139 28.70 -1.60 20.76
C GLY A 139 30.00 -2.03 21.42
N VAL A 140 30.93 -1.09 21.51
CA VAL A 140 32.23 -1.32 22.16
C VAL A 140 32.23 -0.75 23.57
N ASN A 141 33.19 -1.17 24.39
CA ASN A 141 33.39 -0.62 25.73
C ASN A 141 32.16 -0.74 26.65
N GLY A 142 31.44 -1.88 26.56
CA GLY A 142 30.26 -2.18 27.38
C GLY A 142 28.96 -1.50 26.95
N ALA A 143 28.96 -0.71 25.88
CA ALA A 143 27.78 -0.01 25.37
C ALA A 143 26.88 -0.91 24.50
N ALA A 144 26.28 -1.94 25.09
CA ALA A 144 25.46 -2.93 24.36
C ALA A 144 24.02 -2.47 24.05
N VAL A 145 23.63 -1.26 24.50
CA VAL A 145 22.29 -0.67 24.30
C VAL A 145 22.13 -0.32 22.82
N GLY A 146 21.63 -1.26 22.02
CA GLY A 146 21.52 -1.14 20.56
C GLY A 146 21.97 -2.38 19.80
N ASP A 147 22.63 -3.34 20.48
CA ASP A 147 23.09 -4.57 19.82
C ASP A 147 21.94 -5.45 19.32
N GLN A 148 20.75 -5.28 19.91
CA GLN A 148 19.53 -5.99 19.58
C GLN A 148 18.33 -5.04 19.60
N THR A 149 17.45 -5.17 18.61
CA THR A 149 16.18 -4.43 18.52
C THR A 149 15.09 -5.42 18.13
N THR A 150 13.94 -5.37 18.80
CA THR A 150 12.79 -6.24 18.49
C THR A 150 11.63 -5.41 17.95
N ILE A 151 11.12 -5.81 16.80
CA ILE A 151 10.00 -5.16 16.11
C ILE A 151 8.85 -6.16 15.97
N GLU A 152 7.63 -5.68 16.22
CA GLU A 152 6.39 -6.40 15.99
C GLU A 152 5.62 -5.77 14.83
N ALA A 153 5.27 -6.59 13.83
CA ALA A 153 4.33 -6.23 12.77
C ALA A 153 3.08 -7.11 12.82
N VAL A 154 1.91 -6.49 12.87
CA VAL A 154 0.61 -7.16 12.74
C VAL A 154 0.05 -6.88 11.35
N LEU A 155 -0.27 -7.95 10.62
CA LEU A 155 -0.85 -7.92 9.28
C LEU A 155 -2.22 -8.58 9.30
N LYS A 156 -3.13 -8.12 8.43
CA LYS A 156 -4.28 -8.95 8.06
C LYS A 156 -3.78 -10.24 7.43
N TYR A 157 -4.50 -11.33 7.61
CA TYR A 157 -4.17 -12.61 7.01
C TYR A 157 -5.44 -13.23 6.45
N GLY A 158 -5.36 -13.67 5.19
CA GLY A 158 -6.55 -14.01 4.45
C GLY A 158 -6.26 -14.10 2.97
N ASN A 159 -7.25 -14.49 2.17
CA ASN A 159 -7.19 -14.23 0.73
C ASN A 159 -7.48 -12.74 0.51
N ASP A 160 -6.57 -11.89 0.97
CA ASP A 160 -6.61 -10.49 0.59
C ASP A 160 -6.41 -10.44 -0.91
N ALA A 161 -7.42 -9.89 -1.55
CA ALA A 161 -7.42 -9.70 -2.97
C ALA A 161 -6.23 -8.88 -3.41
N ALA A 162 -5.35 -9.50 -4.19
CA ALA A 162 -4.30 -8.79 -4.90
C ALA A 162 -4.90 -7.88 -5.98
N GLY A 163 -4.18 -6.83 -6.36
CA GLY A 163 -4.55 -5.94 -7.46
C GLY A 163 -4.33 -4.48 -7.16
N VAL A 164 -4.46 -3.66 -8.21
CA VAL A 164 -4.37 -2.21 -8.15
C VAL A 164 -5.73 -1.60 -7.77
N ALA A 165 -5.74 -0.37 -7.24
CA ALA A 165 -6.98 0.32 -6.93
C ALA A 165 -7.78 0.69 -8.20
N LEU A 166 -7.10 1.26 -9.19
CA LEU A 166 -7.66 1.59 -10.50
C LEU A 166 -6.77 1.06 -11.62
N TYR A 167 -7.23 0.03 -12.32
CA TYR A 167 -6.62 -0.47 -13.56
C TYR A 167 -7.40 0.06 -14.76
N LEU A 168 -6.74 0.81 -15.64
CA LEU A 168 -7.32 1.31 -16.88
C LEU A 168 -6.52 0.76 -18.06
N TYR A 169 -7.15 -0.05 -18.91
CA TYR A 169 -6.42 -0.58 -20.05
C TYR A 169 -6.14 0.52 -21.08
N LYS A 170 -7.19 1.14 -21.65
CA LYS A 170 -7.07 2.21 -22.66
C LYS A 170 -6.93 3.63 -22.09
N GLY A 171 -6.61 3.75 -20.80
CA GLY A 171 -6.44 5.03 -20.13
C GLY A 171 -7.73 5.68 -19.62
N GLY A 172 -7.62 6.95 -19.24
CA GLY A 172 -8.77 7.67 -18.73
C GLY A 172 -8.50 9.09 -18.26
N THR A 173 -9.59 9.76 -17.90
CA THR A 173 -9.60 11.17 -17.53
C THR A 173 -10.21 11.37 -16.14
N VAL A 174 -9.50 12.08 -15.28
CA VAL A 174 -9.99 12.58 -13.99
C VAL A 174 -10.16 14.09 -14.07
N GLU A 175 -11.40 14.55 -14.01
CA GLU A 175 -11.78 15.97 -13.96
C GLU A 175 -12.56 16.22 -12.66
N ALA A 176 -11.95 15.88 -11.53
CA ALA A 176 -12.59 15.85 -10.21
C ALA A 176 -12.17 17.03 -9.31
N ASN A 177 -13.01 17.44 -8.37
CA ASN A 177 -12.68 18.42 -7.32
C ASN A 177 -12.68 17.77 -5.94
N SER A 178 -12.01 16.63 -5.85
CA SER A 178 -12.07 15.70 -4.73
C SER A 178 -10.82 14.82 -4.66
N GLU A 179 -10.75 14.05 -3.58
CA GLU A 179 -9.61 13.18 -3.25
C GLU A 179 -9.85 11.73 -3.67
N PHE A 180 -8.81 11.12 -4.23
CA PHE A 180 -8.71 9.70 -4.53
C PHE A 180 -7.68 9.09 -3.57
N ILE A 181 -8.17 8.43 -2.53
CA ILE A 181 -7.34 7.80 -1.50
C ILE A 181 -7.01 6.38 -1.94
N MET A 182 -5.80 6.19 -2.47
CA MET A 182 -5.32 4.90 -2.98
C MET A 182 -4.19 4.31 -2.11
N THR A 183 -4.00 4.88 -0.92
CA THR A 183 -3.05 4.39 0.07
C THR A 183 -3.39 2.96 0.46
N GLY A 184 -2.39 2.08 0.43
CA GLY A 184 -2.55 0.65 0.70
C GLY A 184 -2.67 -0.25 -0.53
N SER A 185 -2.78 0.29 -1.74
CA SER A 185 -2.65 -0.49 -2.98
C SER A 185 -1.22 -1.07 -3.10
N PRO A 186 -1.04 -2.38 -3.37
CA PRO A 186 0.29 -2.94 -3.61
C PRO A 186 0.90 -2.34 -4.89
N GLY A 187 1.93 -1.51 -4.73
CA GLY A 187 2.61 -0.82 -5.82
C GLY A 187 1.99 0.53 -6.15
N ALA A 188 1.35 0.65 -7.32
CA ALA A 188 0.67 1.86 -7.75
C ALA A 188 -0.82 1.84 -7.39
N GLY A 189 -1.40 3.00 -7.11
CA GLY A 189 -2.84 3.19 -6.96
C GLY A 189 -3.56 3.21 -8.31
N ILE A 190 -2.97 3.88 -9.31
CA ILE A 190 -3.46 3.90 -10.69
C ILE A 190 -2.45 3.23 -11.61
N MET A 191 -2.92 2.33 -12.46
CA MET A 191 -2.13 1.74 -13.54
C MET A 191 -2.85 1.90 -14.88
N VAL A 192 -2.15 2.48 -15.86
CA VAL A 192 -2.62 2.59 -17.24
C VAL A 192 -1.74 1.75 -18.17
N LYS A 193 -2.35 0.76 -18.83
CA LYS A 193 -1.61 -0.27 -19.59
C LYS A 193 -1.30 0.11 -21.04
N ASP A 194 -2.24 0.71 -21.74
CA ASP A 194 -2.20 0.96 -23.18
C ASP A 194 -3.03 2.20 -23.55
N GLY A 195 -2.68 3.33 -22.92
CA GLY A 195 -3.35 4.59 -23.15
C GLY A 195 -2.80 5.71 -22.29
N ASP A 196 -3.46 6.86 -22.41
CA ASP A 196 -3.05 8.10 -21.75
C ASP A 196 -3.85 8.31 -20.46
N PHE A 197 -3.23 9.01 -19.51
CA PHE A 197 -3.90 9.46 -18.30
C PHE A 197 -3.96 10.98 -18.27
N THR A 198 -5.16 11.53 -18.18
CA THR A 198 -5.37 12.98 -18.12
C THR A 198 -6.02 13.36 -16.79
N CYS A 199 -5.32 14.17 -16.00
CA CYS A 199 -5.83 14.79 -14.80
C CYS A 199 -5.61 16.29 -14.90
N ALA A 200 -6.41 16.98 -15.72
CA ALA A 200 -6.10 18.36 -16.10
C ALA A 200 -6.91 19.40 -15.33
N LYS A 201 -8.03 19.05 -14.68
CA LYS A 201 -9.03 20.04 -14.22
C LYS A 201 -9.44 19.85 -12.76
N ASN A 202 -10.13 20.85 -12.25
CA ASN A 202 -10.91 20.81 -11.01
C ASN A 202 -10.14 20.60 -9.70
N ASN A 203 -8.81 20.73 -9.67
CA ASN A 203 -8.00 20.53 -8.46
C ASN A 203 -8.10 19.11 -7.86
N SER A 204 -8.14 18.09 -8.73
CA SER A 204 -8.16 16.70 -8.28
C SER A 204 -6.91 16.37 -7.47
N GLU A 205 -7.08 15.63 -6.38
CA GLU A 205 -5.96 15.07 -5.62
C GLU A 205 -5.94 13.54 -5.72
N ILE A 206 -4.83 12.99 -6.17
CA ILE A 206 -4.58 11.54 -6.24
C ILE A 206 -3.57 11.20 -5.15
N ILE A 207 -4.01 10.48 -4.13
CA ILE A 207 -3.17 10.08 -2.98
C ILE A 207 -2.73 8.64 -3.18
N GLY A 208 -1.55 8.48 -3.79
CA GLY A 208 -0.97 7.20 -4.14
C GLY A 208 -0.09 7.30 -5.38
N ASN A 209 0.59 6.21 -5.71
CA ASN A 209 1.50 6.20 -6.86
C ASN A 209 0.74 5.95 -8.17
N VAL A 210 1.30 6.43 -9.29
CA VAL A 210 0.66 6.35 -10.61
C VAL A 210 1.63 5.81 -11.65
N VAL A 211 1.21 4.81 -12.42
CA VAL A 211 1.99 4.24 -13.54
C VAL A 211 1.20 4.39 -14.83
N VAL A 212 1.80 5.00 -15.85
CA VAL A 212 1.15 5.26 -17.14
C VAL A 212 2.06 4.79 -18.28
N THR A 213 1.59 3.83 -19.05
CA THR A 213 2.35 3.34 -20.21
C THR A 213 2.25 4.30 -21.41
N GLY A 214 1.24 5.16 -21.50
CA GLY A 214 1.16 6.24 -22.48
C GLY A 214 1.69 7.59 -21.94
N ASN A 215 0.98 8.66 -22.29
CA ASN A 215 1.23 10.02 -21.84
C ASN A 215 0.48 10.36 -20.57
N LEU A 216 1.07 11.23 -19.75
CA LEU A 216 0.44 11.83 -18.58
C LEU A 216 0.20 13.32 -18.83
N THR A 217 -1.00 13.82 -18.56
CA THR A 217 -1.29 15.26 -18.60
C THR A 217 -1.89 15.73 -17.27
N LEU A 218 -1.18 16.62 -16.57
CA LEU A 218 -1.63 17.30 -15.34
C LEU A 218 -2.01 18.78 -15.53
N ALA A 219 -1.97 19.26 -16.78
CA ALA A 219 -2.01 20.68 -17.09
C ALA A 219 -3.44 21.23 -17.31
N SER A 220 -3.85 22.24 -16.53
CA SER A 220 -4.70 23.32 -17.03
C SER A 220 -4.38 24.66 -16.36
N THR A 221 -4.88 25.75 -16.94
CA THR A 221 -4.74 27.10 -16.40
C THR A 221 -5.76 27.35 -15.30
N GLY A 222 -5.31 27.55 -14.06
CA GLY A 222 -6.17 27.91 -12.93
C GLY A 222 -6.79 26.74 -12.19
N GLN A 223 -6.52 25.49 -12.59
CA GLN A 223 -6.89 24.27 -11.87
C GLN A 223 -5.79 23.23 -12.00
N ALA A 224 -5.22 22.78 -10.90
CA ALA A 224 -4.03 21.92 -10.89
C ALA A 224 -4.34 20.56 -10.27
N CYS A 225 -4.09 19.47 -10.99
CA CYS A 225 -4.13 18.14 -10.39
C CYS A 225 -2.85 17.87 -9.61
N SER A 226 -2.99 17.31 -8.40
CA SER A 226 -1.85 16.90 -7.59
C SER A 226 -1.83 15.38 -7.40
N ILE A 227 -0.65 14.79 -7.60
CA ILE A 227 -0.37 13.39 -7.27
C ILE A 227 0.54 13.38 -6.03
N LYS A 228 0.01 12.91 -4.90
CA LYS A 228 0.71 12.72 -3.62
C LYS A 228 1.34 11.34 -3.57
N GLY A 229 2.32 11.10 -4.45
CA GLY A 229 3.02 9.83 -4.60
C GLY A 229 4.05 9.87 -5.72
N ASP A 230 4.65 8.72 -6.00
CA ASP A 230 5.57 8.53 -7.12
C ASP A 230 4.83 8.32 -8.44
N VAL A 231 5.44 8.76 -9.54
CA VAL A 231 4.84 8.73 -10.88
C VAL A 231 5.82 8.12 -11.88
N TRP A 232 5.35 7.16 -12.67
CA TRP A 232 6.07 6.56 -13.79
C TRP A 232 5.29 6.74 -15.09
N VAL A 233 5.93 7.30 -16.13
CA VAL A 233 5.30 7.58 -17.42
C VAL A 233 6.22 7.10 -18.54
N SER A 234 5.78 6.17 -19.38
CA SER A 234 6.69 5.65 -20.42
C SER A 234 6.98 6.69 -21.52
N GLN A 235 6.02 7.58 -21.79
CA GLN A 235 6.13 8.62 -22.82
C GLN A 235 6.27 10.02 -22.19
N LEU A 236 5.45 10.99 -22.63
CA LEU A 236 5.52 12.38 -22.19
C LEU A 236 4.70 12.62 -20.92
N ALA A 237 5.32 13.25 -19.93
CA ALA A 237 4.64 13.83 -18.77
C ALA A 237 4.45 15.34 -18.97
N THR A 238 3.23 15.80 -19.23
CA THR A 238 2.90 17.23 -19.31
C THR A 238 2.39 17.73 -17.96
N LEU A 239 3.22 18.43 -17.20
CA LEU A 239 2.90 18.83 -15.84
C LEU A 239 2.08 20.13 -15.76
N GLY A 240 2.38 21.13 -16.60
CA GLY A 240 1.69 22.43 -16.55
C GLY A 240 1.72 23.05 -15.14
N GLN A 241 0.55 23.30 -14.56
CA GLN A 241 0.41 23.75 -13.16
C GLN A 241 0.21 22.59 -12.15
N GLY A 242 0.10 21.36 -12.64
CA GLY A 242 -0.02 20.17 -11.79
C GLY A 242 1.25 19.85 -11.03
N LYS A 243 1.10 19.07 -9.96
CA LYS A 243 2.19 18.75 -9.02
C LYS A 243 2.29 17.26 -8.76
N VAL A 244 3.51 16.73 -8.81
CA VAL A 244 3.88 15.42 -8.30
C VAL A 244 4.66 15.65 -7.01
N GLU A 245 4.18 15.16 -5.87
CA GLU A 245 4.88 15.36 -4.59
C GLU A 245 6.05 14.40 -4.40
N GLY A 246 5.97 13.19 -4.97
CA GLY A 246 7.04 12.20 -4.96
C GLY A 246 8.00 12.32 -6.13
N ASN A 247 8.59 11.19 -6.52
CA ASN A 247 9.50 11.06 -7.65
C ASN A 247 8.74 11.01 -8.98
N LEU A 248 9.36 11.49 -10.05
CA LEU A 248 8.86 11.36 -11.41
C LEU A 248 9.90 10.61 -12.26
N SER A 249 9.50 9.48 -12.85
CA SER A 249 10.28 8.82 -13.90
C SER A 249 9.52 8.92 -15.21
N SER A 250 10.07 9.60 -16.22
CA SER A 250 9.39 9.72 -17.51
C SER A 250 10.30 9.64 -18.74
N GLY A 251 9.72 9.26 -19.89
CA GLY A 251 10.43 9.26 -21.17
C GLY A 251 10.79 10.67 -21.62
N ALA A 252 9.89 11.62 -21.39
CA ALA A 252 10.10 13.06 -21.52
C ALA A 252 9.17 13.84 -20.57
N VAL A 253 9.43 15.14 -20.41
CA VAL A 253 8.59 16.06 -19.60
C VAL A 253 8.29 17.35 -20.37
N SER A 254 7.08 17.89 -20.24
CA SER A 254 6.63 19.17 -20.82
C SER A 254 5.97 20.08 -19.76
N PRO A 255 6.28 21.39 -19.72
CA PRO A 255 7.31 22.07 -20.51
C PRO A 255 8.69 21.46 -20.24
N THR A 256 9.57 21.47 -21.24
CA THR A 256 10.94 20.93 -21.08
C THR A 256 11.57 21.60 -19.88
N LEU A 257 11.90 20.81 -18.86
CA LEU A 257 12.66 21.27 -17.71
C LEU A 257 14.08 21.52 -18.22
N THR A 258 14.34 22.73 -18.73
CA THR A 258 15.67 23.09 -19.24
C THR A 258 16.66 23.12 -18.09
N SER A 259 17.83 22.50 -18.32
CA SER A 259 19.00 22.57 -17.45
C SER A 259 19.32 24.02 -17.13
N GLY A 260 18.93 24.47 -15.93
CA GLY A 260 18.90 25.87 -15.52
C GLY A 260 17.72 26.20 -14.62
N MET A 261 16.66 25.38 -14.62
CA MET A 261 15.57 25.46 -13.64
C MET A 261 15.42 24.27 -12.71
N VAL A 262 16.07 23.12 -12.96
CA VAL A 262 16.92 22.41 -11.98
C VAL A 262 17.86 21.46 -12.75
N GLY A 263 19.11 21.30 -12.31
CA GLY A 263 19.98 20.20 -12.77
C GLY A 263 19.45 18.85 -12.31
N PRO A 264 20.13 17.72 -12.58
CA PRO A 264 19.77 16.45 -11.95
C PRO A 264 19.91 16.65 -10.44
N ASN A 265 18.81 16.85 -9.71
CA ASN A 265 18.76 17.25 -8.29
C ASN A 265 19.17 18.73 -8.06
N PRO A 266 18.40 19.64 -7.40
CA PRO A 266 17.27 19.48 -6.44
C PRO A 266 15.80 19.49 -6.98
N PRO A 267 14.76 19.46 -6.10
CA PRO A 267 13.33 19.54 -6.45
C PRO A 267 12.89 20.85 -7.11
N GLY A 268 11.90 20.78 -7.99
CA GLY A 268 11.23 21.95 -8.60
C GLY A 268 9.86 22.23 -7.98
N THR A 269 9.15 23.26 -8.47
CA THR A 269 7.79 23.59 -7.98
C THR A 269 6.72 22.55 -8.33
N THR A 270 6.97 21.72 -9.36
CA THR A 270 6.02 20.74 -9.90
C THR A 270 6.39 19.29 -9.60
N VAL A 271 7.62 19.00 -9.20
CA VAL A 271 8.09 17.66 -8.78
C VAL A 271 8.83 17.81 -7.45
N GLY A 272 8.26 17.25 -6.38
CA GLY A 272 8.81 17.34 -5.03
C GLY A 272 9.99 16.40 -4.78
N GLY A 273 10.06 15.27 -5.49
CA GLY A 273 11.15 14.30 -5.42
C GLY A 273 12.14 14.38 -6.59
N THR A 274 12.73 13.24 -6.92
CA THR A 274 13.74 13.09 -8.00
C THR A 274 13.07 12.92 -9.36
N TYR A 275 13.58 13.61 -10.37
CA TYR A 275 13.25 13.34 -11.78
C TYR A 275 14.27 12.36 -12.40
N THR A 276 13.79 11.27 -13.01
CA THR A 276 14.62 10.25 -13.66
C THR A 276 14.27 10.09 -15.14
N GLN A 277 15.28 10.14 -16.01
CA GLN A 277 15.18 9.92 -17.46
C GLN A 277 16.37 9.08 -17.95
N PRO A 278 16.19 8.07 -18.83
CA PRO A 278 14.91 7.59 -19.36
C PRO A 278 14.05 6.88 -18.29
N ALA A 279 12.77 6.70 -18.58
CA ALA A 279 11.83 6.06 -17.64
C ALA A 279 12.26 4.64 -17.28
N VAL A 280 12.28 4.32 -15.98
CA VAL A 280 12.36 2.94 -15.49
C VAL A 280 10.96 2.54 -15.05
N MET A 281 10.22 1.87 -15.92
CA MET A 281 8.81 1.55 -15.71
C MET A 281 8.63 0.31 -14.82
N PRO A 282 7.83 0.39 -13.75
CA PRO A 282 7.30 -0.80 -13.08
C PRO A 282 6.47 -1.64 -14.05
N ALA A 283 6.44 -2.96 -13.83
CA ALA A 283 5.60 -3.84 -14.62
C ALA A 283 4.12 -3.52 -14.39
N VAL A 284 3.39 -3.23 -15.47
CA VAL A 284 1.92 -3.13 -15.46
C VAL A 284 1.35 -4.52 -15.79
N PRO A 285 0.44 -5.07 -14.98
CA PRO A 285 -0.15 -6.39 -15.24
C PRO A 285 -0.84 -6.43 -16.62
N PRO A 286 -0.84 -7.57 -17.33
CA PRO A 286 -1.67 -7.75 -18.51
C PRO A 286 -3.17 -7.76 -18.16
N TRP A 287 -4.03 -7.61 -19.19
CA TRP A 287 -5.48 -7.79 -19.01
C TRP A 287 -5.77 -9.23 -18.56
N THR A 288 -6.70 -9.36 -17.61
CA THR A 288 -7.20 -10.67 -17.18
C THR A 288 -8.56 -10.92 -17.79
N GLU A 289 -8.73 -12.06 -18.45
CA GLU A 289 -10.00 -12.51 -18.97
C GLU A 289 -10.93 -13.03 -17.87
N ILE A 290 -12.08 -12.40 -17.70
CA ILE A 290 -13.12 -12.83 -16.76
C ILE A 290 -14.39 -13.16 -17.53
N GLY A 291 -14.63 -14.46 -17.72
CA GLY A 291 -15.90 -14.96 -18.24
C GLY A 291 -16.99 -15.09 -17.16
N PRO A 292 -18.21 -15.51 -17.55
CA PRO A 292 -19.32 -15.79 -16.62
C PRO A 292 -19.14 -17.14 -15.92
N LEU A 293 -18.07 -17.28 -15.11
CA LEU A 293 -17.71 -18.52 -14.45
C LEU A 293 -18.30 -18.61 -13.04
N PHE A 294 -19.59 -18.91 -12.95
CA PHE A 294 -20.34 -18.95 -11.69
C PHE A 294 -19.78 -19.96 -10.68
N THR A 295 -19.19 -21.06 -11.17
CA THR A 295 -18.63 -22.14 -10.33
C THR A 295 -17.39 -21.74 -9.53
N ARG A 296 -16.75 -20.61 -9.87
CA ARG A 296 -15.60 -20.06 -9.12
C ARG A 296 -15.99 -19.39 -7.81
N TRP A 297 -17.25 -18.96 -7.70
CA TRP A 297 -17.75 -18.27 -6.53
C TRP A 297 -18.16 -19.27 -5.47
N LYS A 298 -17.32 -19.39 -4.45
CA LYS A 298 -17.51 -20.28 -3.30
C LYS A 298 -17.28 -19.50 -2.03
N ASN A 299 -18.06 -19.81 -1.00
CA ASN A 299 -17.85 -19.25 0.33
C ASN A 299 -16.60 -19.86 0.99
N LYS A 300 -16.27 -19.38 2.19
CA LYS A 300 -15.13 -19.89 2.99
C LYS A 300 -15.15 -21.40 3.26
N ASN A 301 -16.31 -22.05 3.16
CA ASN A 301 -16.49 -23.48 3.35
C ASN A 301 -16.46 -24.26 2.02
N GLY A 302 -16.17 -23.59 0.90
CA GLY A 302 -16.18 -24.20 -0.43
C GLY A 302 -17.57 -24.39 -1.04
N THR A 303 -18.65 -23.94 -0.39
CA THR A 303 -20.02 -24.02 -0.91
C THR A 303 -20.21 -22.99 -2.03
N PRO A 304 -20.71 -23.37 -3.21
CA PRO A 304 -21.02 -22.41 -4.27
C PRO A 304 -22.01 -21.32 -3.82
N TYR A 305 -21.87 -20.12 -4.39
CA TYR A 305 -22.83 -19.04 -4.19
C TYR A 305 -24.17 -19.42 -4.82
N GLU A 306 -25.28 -18.98 -4.22
CA GLU A 306 -26.61 -19.16 -4.81
C GLU A 306 -26.72 -18.35 -6.09
N VAL A 307 -27.31 -18.88 -7.18
CA VAL A 307 -27.49 -18.14 -8.44
C VAL A 307 -28.95 -17.74 -8.61
N LYS A 308 -29.21 -16.44 -8.74
CA LYS A 308 -30.54 -15.86 -9.03
C LYS A 308 -30.52 -15.13 -10.36
N THR A 309 -31.49 -15.42 -11.23
CA THR A 309 -31.70 -14.67 -12.46
C THR A 309 -32.69 -13.54 -12.18
N GLN A 310 -32.22 -12.29 -12.20
CA GLN A 310 -33.07 -11.12 -11.95
C GLN A 310 -32.52 -9.88 -12.68
N CYS A 311 -33.42 -9.07 -13.23
CA CYS A 311 -33.09 -7.80 -13.89
C CYS A 311 -33.43 -6.57 -13.06
N ASN A 312 -34.07 -6.75 -11.90
CA ASN A 312 -34.40 -5.65 -11.00
C ASN A 312 -33.66 -5.89 -9.67
N LEU A 313 -32.85 -4.94 -9.24
CA LEU A 313 -32.10 -5.01 -7.98
C LEU A 313 -32.93 -4.54 -6.77
N THR A 314 -34.20 -4.19 -6.98
CA THR A 314 -35.12 -3.62 -5.98
C THR A 314 -36.21 -4.56 -5.53
N ASP A 315 -35.95 -5.87 -5.43
CA ASP A 315 -36.94 -6.78 -4.87
C ASP A 315 -37.31 -6.32 -3.44
N ARG A 316 -38.55 -5.84 -3.32
CA ARG A 316 -39.10 -5.34 -2.06
C ARG A 316 -39.41 -6.54 -1.19
N THR A 317 -38.69 -6.68 -0.08
CA THR A 317 -39.23 -7.45 1.04
C THR A 317 -40.44 -6.70 1.62
N PRO A 318 -41.43 -7.41 2.18
CA PRO A 318 -42.53 -6.77 2.90
C PRO A 318 -41.94 -5.94 4.06
N GLY A 319 -41.99 -4.60 3.97
CA GLY A 319 -41.36 -3.69 4.94
C GLY A 319 -40.63 -2.48 4.37
N GLY A 320 -40.44 -2.39 3.04
CA GLY A 320 -40.06 -1.13 2.37
C GLY A 320 -38.56 -0.90 2.15
N SER A 321 -37.67 -1.83 2.53
CA SER A 321 -36.26 -1.82 2.13
C SER A 321 -35.99 -2.86 1.03
N THR A 322 -35.25 -2.46 0.00
CA THR A 322 -34.79 -3.38 -1.05
C THR A 322 -33.55 -4.12 -0.55
N SER A 323 -33.66 -5.42 -0.32
CA SER A 323 -32.55 -6.25 0.18
C SER A 323 -32.02 -7.16 -0.91
N LEU A 324 -30.70 -7.29 -0.99
CA LEU A 324 -30.03 -8.14 -1.96
C LEU A 324 -29.13 -9.14 -1.23
N GLY A 325 -29.34 -10.43 -1.49
CA GLY A 325 -28.57 -11.52 -0.89
C GLY A 325 -29.19 -12.89 -1.16
N GLY A 326 -28.59 -13.93 -0.59
CA GLY A 326 -29.09 -15.30 -0.69
C GLY A 326 -30.43 -15.51 0.02
N THR A 327 -31.01 -16.68 -0.20
CA THR A 327 -32.24 -17.17 0.43
C THR A 327 -32.13 -17.30 1.95
N ALA A 328 -30.93 -17.59 2.46
CA ALA A 328 -30.61 -17.56 3.88
C ALA A 328 -29.74 -16.32 4.21
N VAL A 329 -29.93 -15.78 5.42
CA VAL A 329 -29.13 -14.66 5.91
C VAL A 329 -27.65 -15.03 5.90
N GLY A 330 -26.81 -14.15 5.35
CA GLY A 330 -25.37 -14.38 5.22
C GLY A 330 -24.97 -15.33 4.09
N MET A 331 -25.90 -15.96 3.36
CA MET A 331 -25.58 -16.82 2.22
C MET A 331 -25.24 -15.97 1.00
N PRO A 332 -24.00 -16.03 0.47
CA PRO A 332 -23.62 -15.23 -0.69
C PRO A 332 -24.39 -15.62 -1.96
N VAL A 333 -24.60 -14.63 -2.85
CA VAL A 333 -25.42 -14.79 -4.05
C VAL A 333 -24.74 -14.24 -5.30
N ILE A 334 -25.03 -14.85 -6.44
CA ILE A 334 -24.77 -14.37 -7.79
C ILE A 334 -26.10 -13.93 -8.40
N ILE A 335 -26.17 -12.67 -8.81
CA ILE A 335 -27.21 -12.11 -9.63
C ILE A 335 -26.79 -12.23 -11.09
N ASN A 336 -27.42 -13.17 -11.80
CA ASN A 336 -27.24 -13.34 -13.23
C ASN A 336 -28.20 -12.42 -13.99
N ALA A 337 -27.71 -11.25 -14.38
CA ALA A 337 -28.40 -10.25 -15.18
C ALA A 337 -27.90 -10.19 -16.64
N LEU A 338 -27.22 -11.24 -17.13
CA LEU A 338 -26.72 -11.30 -18.52
C LEU A 338 -27.85 -11.35 -19.56
N GLY A 339 -29.06 -11.76 -19.16
CA GLY A 339 -30.25 -11.73 -20.02
C GLY A 339 -30.95 -10.37 -20.06
N CYS A 340 -30.50 -9.39 -19.28
CA CYS A 340 -31.15 -8.09 -19.18
C CYS A 340 -30.62 -7.18 -20.29
N VAL A 341 -31.47 -6.91 -21.29
CA VAL A 341 -31.10 -6.16 -22.51
C VAL A 341 -30.46 -4.81 -22.21
N SER A 342 -30.96 -4.09 -21.19
CA SER A 342 -30.43 -2.78 -20.76
C SER A 342 -29.64 -2.86 -19.45
N GLY A 343 -29.21 -4.07 -19.05
CA GLY A 343 -28.61 -4.30 -17.75
C GLY A 343 -29.62 -4.34 -16.59
N PRO A 344 -29.13 -4.54 -15.36
CA PRO A 344 -29.96 -4.54 -14.16
C PRO A 344 -30.48 -3.13 -13.87
N THR A 345 -31.74 -3.06 -13.45
CA THR A 345 -32.46 -1.82 -13.17
C THR A 345 -32.64 -1.60 -11.68
N VAL A 346 -32.74 -0.32 -11.31
CA VAL A 346 -32.96 0.13 -9.93
C VAL A 346 -33.74 1.44 -9.94
N SER A 347 -34.64 1.63 -8.98
CA SER A 347 -35.39 2.88 -8.84
C SER A 347 -34.51 4.04 -8.38
N SER A 348 -34.86 5.26 -8.80
CA SER A 348 -34.23 6.48 -8.27
C SER A 348 -34.41 6.61 -6.76
N ASN A 349 -33.42 7.20 -6.10
CA ASN A 349 -33.41 7.48 -4.66
C ASN A 349 -33.55 6.21 -3.80
N THR A 350 -32.83 5.15 -4.17
CA THR A 350 -32.97 3.83 -3.54
C THR A 350 -31.69 3.43 -2.80
N THR A 351 -31.88 2.75 -1.67
CA THR A 351 -30.79 2.07 -0.94
C THR A 351 -30.97 0.56 -1.05
N VAL A 352 -30.06 -0.10 -1.77
CA VAL A 352 -29.95 -1.56 -1.84
C VAL A 352 -29.16 -2.03 -0.61
N ARG A 353 -29.80 -2.81 0.25
CA ARG A 353 -29.20 -3.36 1.47
C ARG A 353 -28.68 -4.77 1.24
N LEU A 354 -27.38 -5.00 1.40
CA LEU A 354 -26.76 -6.30 1.25
C LEU A 354 -26.95 -7.14 2.53
N THR A 355 -27.47 -8.36 2.41
CA THR A 355 -27.58 -9.32 3.53
C THR A 355 -26.46 -10.35 3.53
N SER A 356 -25.62 -10.31 2.50
CA SER A 356 -24.49 -11.21 2.25
C SER A 356 -23.59 -10.57 1.19
N ASP A 357 -22.50 -11.25 0.86
CA ASP A 357 -21.71 -10.96 -0.33
C ASP A 357 -22.54 -11.16 -1.62
N VAL A 358 -22.37 -10.28 -2.60
CA VAL A 358 -23.18 -10.27 -3.84
C VAL A 358 -22.32 -10.08 -5.09
N VAL A 359 -22.44 -11.00 -6.04
CA VAL A 359 -21.84 -10.86 -7.38
C VAL A 359 -22.93 -10.52 -8.36
N ILE A 360 -22.75 -9.52 -9.21
CA ILE A 360 -23.71 -9.15 -10.25
C ILE A 360 -23.02 -9.29 -11.60
N TYR A 361 -23.52 -10.19 -12.44
CA TYR A 361 -23.10 -10.35 -13.83
C TYR A 361 -24.11 -9.67 -14.75
N ALA A 362 -23.66 -8.73 -15.58
CA ALA A 362 -24.52 -8.07 -16.56
C ALA A 362 -23.71 -7.69 -17.81
N ASN A 363 -24.36 -7.44 -18.94
CA ASN A 363 -23.66 -6.92 -20.11
C ASN A 363 -23.41 -5.41 -20.05
N THR A 364 -24.15 -4.69 -19.21
CA THR A 364 -24.05 -3.25 -19.02
C THR A 364 -24.53 -2.88 -17.62
N PHE A 365 -24.02 -1.77 -17.08
CA PHE A 365 -24.44 -1.20 -15.80
C PHE A 365 -24.73 0.29 -15.98
N ASP A 366 -25.87 0.60 -16.58
CA ASP A 366 -26.28 1.99 -16.82
C ASP A 366 -27.20 2.50 -15.71
N PHE A 367 -26.61 3.27 -14.80
CA PHE A 367 -27.31 4.00 -13.74
C PHE A 367 -27.38 5.51 -14.04
N SER A 368 -27.21 5.94 -15.29
CA SER A 368 -27.21 7.36 -15.67
C SER A 368 -28.56 8.05 -15.48
N ALA A 369 -29.66 7.29 -15.51
CA ALA A 369 -31.01 7.78 -15.23
C ALA A 369 -31.37 7.76 -13.73
N VAL A 370 -30.50 7.24 -12.87
CA VAL A 370 -30.74 7.09 -11.44
C VAL A 370 -30.21 8.32 -10.70
N ASN A 371 -31.11 9.03 -10.01
CA ASN A 371 -30.73 10.26 -9.29
C ASN A 371 -29.80 9.99 -8.11
N GLN A 372 -30.10 8.95 -7.35
CA GLN A 372 -29.29 8.52 -6.21
C GLN A 372 -29.45 7.01 -5.99
N LEU A 373 -28.33 6.31 -5.91
CA LEU A 373 -28.23 4.89 -5.61
C LEU A 373 -27.24 4.67 -4.48
N ASN A 374 -27.64 3.96 -3.44
CA ASN A 374 -26.76 3.61 -2.33
C ASN A 374 -26.73 2.08 -2.13
N PHE A 375 -25.54 1.50 -2.02
CA PHE A 375 -25.35 0.14 -1.55
C PHE A 375 -24.85 0.18 -0.12
N SER A 376 -25.55 -0.49 0.80
CA SER A 376 -25.22 -0.49 2.23
C SER A 376 -25.37 -1.89 2.82
N SER A 377 -24.75 -2.13 3.97
CA SER A 377 -25.00 -3.36 4.71
C SER A 377 -26.39 -3.32 5.37
N SER A 378 -27.09 -4.45 5.35
CA SER A 378 -28.34 -4.62 6.11
C SER A 378 -28.12 -4.74 7.61
N SER A 379 -26.88 -4.98 8.04
CA SER A 379 -26.49 -5.25 9.43
C SER A 379 -25.19 -4.52 9.80
N THR A 380 -24.56 -4.92 10.90
CA THR A 380 -23.22 -4.44 11.26
C THR A 380 -22.09 -5.18 10.56
N ALA A 381 -22.39 -6.27 9.85
CA ALA A 381 -21.41 -7.05 9.12
C ALA A 381 -20.90 -6.30 7.87
N SER A 382 -19.64 -6.54 7.52
CA SER A 382 -19.07 -6.11 6.25
C SER A 382 -19.43 -7.07 5.12
N HIS A 383 -19.68 -6.53 3.94
CA HIS A 383 -20.02 -7.32 2.75
C HIS A 383 -19.25 -6.83 1.53
N ARG A 384 -19.09 -7.73 0.57
CA ARG A 384 -18.47 -7.43 -0.73
C ARG A 384 -19.51 -7.46 -1.83
N ILE A 385 -19.33 -6.56 -2.81
CA ILE A 385 -20.13 -6.53 -4.02
C ILE A 385 -19.23 -6.51 -5.26
N TRP A 386 -19.56 -7.32 -6.26
CA TRP A 386 -18.86 -7.35 -7.54
C TRP A 386 -19.81 -6.96 -8.67
N PHE A 387 -19.43 -5.98 -9.46
CA PHE A 387 -20.08 -5.64 -10.73
C PHE A 387 -19.20 -6.17 -11.85
N ILE A 388 -19.66 -7.19 -12.54
CA ILE A 388 -18.88 -7.89 -13.55
C ILE A 388 -19.61 -7.83 -14.88
N THR A 389 -19.00 -7.11 -15.83
CA THR A 389 -19.27 -7.27 -17.24
C THR A 389 -18.26 -8.26 -17.79
N PRO A 390 -18.67 -9.49 -18.17
CA PRO A 390 -17.72 -10.49 -18.66
C PRO A 390 -16.98 -10.00 -19.90
N ASP A 391 -15.73 -10.40 -20.05
CA ASP A 391 -15.09 -10.32 -21.36
C ASP A 391 -15.69 -11.42 -22.27
N LEU A 392 -16.19 -11.02 -23.43
CA LEU A 392 -16.80 -11.95 -24.39
C LEU A 392 -15.76 -12.63 -25.28
N ASN A 393 -14.49 -12.18 -25.24
CA ASN A 393 -13.38 -12.82 -25.94
C ASN A 393 -12.36 -13.41 -24.95
N PRO A 394 -12.58 -14.62 -24.43
CA PRO A 394 -11.84 -15.13 -23.27
C PRO A 394 -10.39 -15.58 -23.56
N SER A 395 -9.75 -15.10 -24.64
CA SER A 395 -8.45 -15.63 -25.09
C SER A 395 -7.48 -14.64 -25.74
N ASP A 396 -7.88 -13.39 -25.99
CA ASP A 396 -7.00 -12.42 -26.66
C ASP A 396 -6.13 -11.61 -25.69
N LEU A 397 -6.34 -11.76 -24.37
CA LEU A 397 -5.61 -11.07 -23.31
C LEU A 397 -5.75 -9.55 -23.44
N ARG A 398 -6.91 -9.10 -23.89
CA ARG A 398 -7.24 -7.69 -24.14
C ARG A 398 -8.72 -7.46 -23.84
N PRO A 399 -9.08 -6.29 -23.30
CA PRO A 399 -10.49 -5.98 -23.09
C PRO A 399 -11.24 -5.95 -24.42
N SER A 400 -12.23 -6.82 -24.56
CA SER A 400 -13.11 -6.86 -25.73
C SER A 400 -14.53 -6.39 -25.39
N CYS A 401 -14.75 -5.06 -25.44
CA CYS A 401 -16.08 -4.49 -25.28
C CYS A 401 -16.90 -4.59 -26.58
N ASN A 402 -17.81 -5.56 -26.66
CA ASN A 402 -18.72 -5.69 -27.79
C ASN A 402 -19.87 -4.69 -27.69
N ARG A 403 -19.77 -3.54 -28.35
CA ARG A 403 -20.78 -2.45 -28.29
C ARG A 403 -22.19 -2.84 -28.75
N ALA A 404 -22.37 -3.94 -29.48
CA ALA A 404 -23.69 -4.43 -29.85
C ALA A 404 -24.40 -5.17 -28.71
N LEU A 405 -23.64 -5.73 -27.76
CA LEU A 405 -24.16 -6.56 -26.68
C LEU A 405 -23.88 -5.98 -25.29
N GLN A 406 -22.84 -5.16 -25.16
CA GLN A 406 -22.30 -4.66 -23.91
C GLN A 406 -22.27 -3.14 -23.87
N GLY A 407 -22.33 -2.62 -22.65
CA GLY A 407 -22.31 -1.20 -22.37
C GLY A 407 -21.39 -0.85 -21.21
N ASP A 408 -21.25 0.45 -21.00
CA ASP A 408 -20.38 0.99 -19.96
C ASP A 408 -20.99 0.79 -18.56
N PHE A 409 -20.13 0.91 -17.55
CA PHE A 409 -20.61 1.21 -16.20
C PHE A 409 -20.78 2.72 -16.10
N ALA A 410 -22.02 3.21 -16.10
CA ALA A 410 -22.33 4.62 -16.21
C ALA A 410 -23.11 5.14 -14.99
N VAL A 411 -22.62 6.21 -14.37
CA VAL A 411 -23.29 6.95 -13.29
C VAL A 411 -23.29 8.43 -13.64
N LYS A 412 -24.44 9.09 -13.53
CA LYS A 412 -24.56 10.52 -13.85
C LYS A 412 -24.76 11.43 -12.65
N VAL A 413 -25.51 11.01 -11.64
CA VAL A 413 -25.96 11.93 -10.56
C VAL A 413 -25.44 11.50 -9.20
N GLY A 414 -25.89 10.36 -8.68
CA GLY A 414 -25.58 9.91 -7.33
C GLY A 414 -25.40 8.40 -7.25
N PHE A 415 -24.22 7.95 -6.84
CA PHE A 415 -23.92 6.55 -6.56
C PHE A 415 -23.00 6.46 -5.34
N THR A 416 -23.31 5.58 -4.41
CA THR A 416 -22.53 5.42 -3.18
C THR A 416 -22.38 3.96 -2.80
N ILE A 417 -21.15 3.56 -2.55
CA ILE A 417 -20.81 2.36 -1.78
C ILE A 417 -20.58 2.82 -0.34
N ALA A 418 -21.54 2.53 0.54
CA ALA A 418 -21.48 2.97 1.92
C ALA A 418 -20.40 2.23 2.73
N ASP A 419 -20.11 2.76 3.92
CA ASP A 419 -19.22 2.11 4.88
C ASP A 419 -19.64 0.66 5.15
N ARG A 420 -18.64 -0.20 5.38
CA ARG A 420 -18.75 -1.67 5.51
C ARG A 420 -19.06 -2.42 4.22
N ILE A 421 -19.24 -1.74 3.08
CA ILE A 421 -19.25 -2.37 1.77
C ILE A 421 -17.91 -2.16 1.07
N GLU A 422 -17.45 -3.20 0.38
CA GLU A 422 -16.30 -3.18 -0.51
C GLU A 422 -16.73 -3.61 -1.89
N ALA A 423 -16.43 -2.80 -2.90
CA ALA A 423 -16.92 -3.01 -4.26
C ALA A 423 -15.80 -3.28 -5.26
N LEU A 424 -16.02 -4.21 -6.17
CA LEU A 424 -15.19 -4.37 -7.36
C LEU A 424 -16.00 -4.10 -8.62
N LEU A 425 -15.47 -3.28 -9.52
CA LEU A 425 -15.93 -3.19 -10.89
C LEU A 425 -14.91 -3.88 -11.79
N TYR A 426 -15.37 -4.85 -12.58
CA TYR A 426 -14.65 -5.40 -13.71
C TYR A 426 -15.49 -5.21 -14.96
N THR A 427 -14.95 -4.54 -15.97
CA THR A 427 -15.63 -4.37 -17.26
C THR A 427 -14.62 -4.21 -18.40
N PRO A 428 -14.76 -4.92 -19.53
CA PRO A 428 -13.98 -4.62 -20.73
C PRO A 428 -14.41 -3.29 -21.37
N CYS A 429 -15.56 -2.75 -20.99
CA CYS A 429 -16.07 -1.46 -21.46
C CYS A 429 -15.58 -0.29 -20.59
N ALA A 430 -16.16 0.90 -20.72
CA ALA A 430 -15.70 2.07 -20.00
C ALA A 430 -16.34 2.14 -18.62
N PHE A 431 -15.61 2.75 -17.69
CA PHE A 431 -16.16 3.26 -16.44
C PHE A 431 -16.37 4.76 -16.57
N ILE A 432 -17.62 5.22 -16.44
CA ILE A 432 -18.00 6.62 -16.59
C ILE A 432 -18.77 7.03 -15.34
N SER A 433 -18.22 7.97 -14.56
CA SER A 433 -18.95 8.60 -13.47
C SER A 433 -18.92 10.12 -13.55
N THR A 434 -20.05 10.74 -13.24
CA THR A 434 -20.21 12.19 -13.17
C THR A 434 -20.93 12.56 -11.88
N ASN A 435 -20.64 13.75 -11.35
CA ASN A 435 -21.24 14.30 -10.13
C ASN A 435 -20.86 13.50 -8.88
N ASN A 436 -21.83 13.02 -8.10
CA ASN A 436 -21.60 12.48 -6.77
C ASN A 436 -21.41 10.96 -6.87
N PHE A 437 -20.17 10.53 -7.06
CA PHE A 437 -19.80 9.12 -7.09
C PHE A 437 -18.89 8.80 -5.90
N SER A 438 -19.35 8.02 -4.93
CA SER A 438 -18.55 7.59 -3.79
C SER A 438 -18.30 6.09 -3.89
N TRP A 439 -17.03 5.70 -3.94
CA TRP A 439 -16.61 4.34 -4.15
C TRP A 439 -15.55 3.90 -3.16
N ARG A 440 -15.74 2.70 -2.61
CA ARG A 440 -14.76 2.03 -1.77
C ARG A 440 -14.44 0.66 -2.37
N GLY A 441 -13.25 0.49 -2.92
CA GLY A 441 -12.81 -0.79 -3.48
C GLY A 441 -11.88 -0.69 -4.68
N GLN A 442 -12.13 -1.51 -5.71
CA GLN A 442 -11.30 -1.64 -6.92
C GLN A 442 -12.10 -1.42 -8.19
N ILE A 443 -11.46 -0.86 -9.21
CA ILE A 443 -12.04 -0.69 -10.55
C ILE A 443 -11.04 -1.18 -11.60
N ILE A 444 -11.51 -2.03 -12.50
CA ILE A 444 -10.79 -2.57 -13.66
C ILE A 444 -11.65 -2.28 -14.88
N ALA A 445 -11.16 -1.39 -15.75
CA ALA A 445 -11.89 -0.96 -16.94
C ALA A 445 -11.04 -1.11 -18.21
N GLY A 446 -11.68 -1.56 -19.28
CA GLY A 446 -11.02 -1.84 -20.56
C GLY A 446 -11.01 -0.67 -21.53
N GLU A 447 -12.12 0.06 -21.66
CA GLU A 447 -12.23 1.22 -22.55
C GLU A 447 -11.87 2.54 -21.84
N PRO A 448 -11.58 3.62 -22.59
CA PRO A 448 -11.26 4.92 -22.01
C PRO A 448 -12.31 5.37 -20.99
N SER A 449 -11.87 5.54 -19.75
CA SER A 449 -12.75 5.79 -18.61
C SER A 449 -12.71 7.25 -18.18
N ALA A 450 -13.78 7.74 -17.55
CA ALA A 450 -13.88 9.14 -17.15
C ALA A 450 -14.55 9.32 -15.79
N VAL A 451 -13.98 10.17 -14.96
CA VAL A 451 -14.50 10.51 -13.63
C VAL A 451 -14.53 12.03 -13.50
N LYS A 452 -15.72 12.61 -13.25
CA LYS A 452 -15.93 14.06 -13.33
C LYS A 452 -16.70 14.64 -12.14
N ASN A 453 -16.39 15.89 -11.81
CA ASN A 453 -17.00 16.69 -10.75
C ASN A 453 -16.64 16.19 -9.34
N ASN A 454 -17.53 15.56 -8.58
CA ASN A 454 -17.33 15.28 -7.15
C ASN A 454 -17.14 13.78 -6.78
N PRO A 455 -16.29 12.99 -7.45
CA PRO A 455 -16.10 11.59 -7.11
C PRO A 455 -15.20 11.42 -5.87
N VAL A 456 -15.59 10.64 -4.88
CA VAL A 456 -14.71 10.23 -3.78
C VAL A 456 -14.34 8.77 -3.97
N PHE A 457 -13.05 8.46 -3.91
CA PHE A 457 -12.55 7.10 -4.06
C PHE A 457 -11.68 6.71 -2.87
N ALA A 458 -11.93 5.53 -2.30
CA ALA A 458 -11.08 4.91 -1.30
C ALA A 458 -10.72 3.48 -1.72
N PHE A 459 -9.44 3.14 -1.71
CA PHE A 459 -9.02 1.78 -2.01
C PHE A 459 -9.45 0.80 -0.91
N ALA A 460 -10.00 -0.34 -1.33
CA ALA A 460 -10.11 -1.54 -0.52
C ALA A 460 -9.89 -2.77 -1.42
N PRO A 461 -9.04 -3.72 -1.04
CA PRO A 461 -8.80 -4.91 -1.86
C PRO A 461 -10.03 -5.82 -1.84
N VAL A 462 -10.58 -6.14 -3.01
CA VAL A 462 -11.80 -6.99 -3.16
C VAL A 462 -11.53 -8.23 -4.02
N GLY A 463 -10.87 -8.05 -5.17
CA GLY A 463 -10.34 -9.10 -6.06
C GLY A 463 -11.39 -10.01 -6.67
N ILE A 464 -10.94 -11.00 -7.44
CA ILE A 464 -11.83 -11.96 -8.10
C ILE A 464 -11.32 -13.38 -7.78
N PRO A 465 -12.19 -14.32 -7.36
CA PRO A 465 -11.76 -15.69 -7.09
C PRO A 465 -11.04 -16.37 -8.27
N GLY A 466 -9.87 -16.95 -7.99
CA GLY A 466 -9.05 -17.64 -8.99
C GLY A 466 -8.29 -16.71 -9.95
N VAL A 467 -8.13 -15.44 -9.57
CA VAL A 467 -7.45 -14.43 -10.38
C VAL A 467 -6.45 -13.66 -9.51
N ASN A 468 -5.23 -13.52 -10.01
CA ASN A 468 -4.26 -12.57 -9.48
C ASN A 468 -4.22 -11.32 -10.36
N LEU A 469 -4.83 -10.25 -9.85
CA LEU A 469 -4.90 -8.97 -10.55
C LEU A 469 -3.57 -8.19 -10.53
N THR A 470 -2.59 -8.61 -9.73
CA THR A 470 -1.23 -8.05 -9.75
C THR A 470 -0.37 -8.66 -10.86
N THR A 471 -0.65 -9.88 -11.30
CA THR A 471 0.08 -10.51 -12.42
C THR A 471 -0.77 -10.69 -13.66
N GLY A 472 -2.06 -10.34 -13.58
CA GLY A 472 -3.04 -10.57 -14.65
C GLY A 472 -3.25 -12.05 -14.99
N SER A 473 -2.87 -12.95 -14.09
CA SER A 473 -2.85 -14.40 -14.33
C SER A 473 -4.00 -15.09 -13.60
N ALA A 474 -4.52 -16.17 -14.19
CA ALA A 474 -5.36 -17.10 -13.43
C ALA A 474 -4.50 -17.71 -12.32
N THR A 475 -4.89 -17.53 -11.07
CA THR A 475 -4.32 -18.30 -9.98
C THR A 475 -5.08 -19.60 -9.86
N SER A 476 -4.37 -20.72 -9.70
CA SER A 476 -4.96 -21.82 -8.96
C SER A 476 -5.45 -21.24 -7.64
N VAL A 477 -6.73 -21.47 -7.27
CA VAL A 477 -7.30 -21.02 -5.99
C VAL A 477 -6.22 -21.16 -4.93
N LEU A 478 -5.76 -20.04 -4.37
CA LEU A 478 -4.67 -20.07 -3.40
C LEU A 478 -5.09 -21.08 -2.32
N PRO A 479 -4.38 -22.21 -2.18
CA PRO A 479 -4.78 -23.22 -1.21
C PRO A 479 -4.58 -22.73 0.23
N ILE A 480 -3.90 -21.60 0.41
CA ILE A 480 -3.46 -21.04 1.68
C ILE A 480 -3.68 -19.52 1.65
N PRO A 481 -4.27 -18.91 2.70
CA PRO A 481 -4.38 -17.47 2.81
C PRO A 481 -3.00 -16.78 2.87
N GLN A 482 -2.93 -15.49 2.53
CA GLN A 482 -1.69 -14.72 2.46
C GLN A 482 -1.71 -13.49 3.38
N PRO A 483 -0.54 -12.93 3.74
CA PRO A 483 -0.48 -11.68 4.49
C PRO A 483 -0.99 -10.50 3.64
N GLY A 484 -1.87 -9.72 4.25
CA GLY A 484 -2.55 -8.55 3.73
C GLY A 484 -1.89 -7.23 4.11
N SER A 485 -2.72 -6.20 4.33
CA SER A 485 -2.26 -4.88 4.78
C SER A 485 -1.69 -4.92 6.20
N VAL A 486 -0.67 -4.08 6.43
CA VAL A 486 -0.07 -3.88 7.76
C VAL A 486 -1.04 -3.07 8.61
N VAL A 487 -1.41 -3.60 9.77
CA VAL A 487 -2.30 -2.97 10.76
C VAL A 487 -1.49 -2.22 11.81
N SER A 488 -0.34 -2.76 12.20
CA SER A 488 0.58 -2.14 13.16
C SER A 488 2.01 -2.55 12.82
N ASN A 489 2.95 -1.63 12.97
CA ASN A 489 4.39 -1.90 12.99
C ASN A 489 5.01 -1.06 14.11
N ARG A 490 5.59 -1.69 15.13
CA ARG A 490 6.15 -0.97 16.28
C ARG A 490 7.33 -1.72 16.89
N GLU A 491 8.26 -0.96 17.44
CA GLU A 491 9.30 -1.50 18.32
C GLU A 491 8.67 -1.96 19.64
N VAL A 492 9.14 -3.09 20.17
CA VAL A 492 8.63 -3.68 21.41
C VAL A 492 9.78 -4.01 22.35
N SER A 493 9.64 -3.62 23.61
CA SER A 493 10.54 -3.98 24.70
C SER A 493 10.00 -5.24 25.38
N TYR A 494 10.75 -6.34 25.31
CA TYR A 494 10.44 -7.57 26.05
C TYR A 494 11.29 -7.69 27.31
#